data_AF-A0A1H3U0V9-F1
#
_entry.id   AF-A0A1H3U0V9-F1
#
_cell.length_a   1.000
_cell.length_b   1.000
_cell.length_c   1.000
_cell.angle_alpha   90.00
_cell.angle_beta   90.00
_cell.angle_gamma   90.00
#
_symmetry.space_group_name_H-M   'P 1'
#
loop_
_entity.id
_entity.type
_entity.pdbx_description
1 polymer ?
#
loop_
_entity_poly.entity_id
_entity_poly.type
_entity_poly.pdbx_seq_one_letter_code
_entity_poly.pdbx_strand_id
1 'polypeptide(L)'
;MPRAEFQFTLGESRWPLDFAEITMSETVQLEKLAGRDIPGVTFPRLAALFTEQSALARHAFFWLARVKSGEKLDYDSPVLNVKWSDLVVTYLGGDADKQPQETPDPTKETPRKASRTKTG
;
A
#
# COMPACT_ATOMS: atom_id res chain seq x y z
N MET A 1 6.11 6.01 7.22
CA MET A 1 4.95 5.28 6.64
C MET A 1 5.09 3.84 7.10
N PRO A 2 4.04 3.20 7.62
CA PRO A 2 4.08 1.76 7.87
C PRO A 2 4.46 1.04 6.57
N ARG A 3 5.23 -0.04 6.68
CA ARG A 3 5.56 -0.88 5.52
C ARG A 3 4.25 -1.38 4.90
N ALA A 4 4.14 -1.28 3.59
CA ALA A 4 2.96 -1.77 2.89
C ALA A 4 3.42 -2.88 1.95
N GLU A 5 3.36 -4.11 2.47
CA GLU A 5 3.73 -5.32 1.73
C GLU A 5 2.47 -6.00 1.19
N PHE A 6 2.52 -6.33 -0.10
CA PHE A 6 1.45 -7.02 -0.81
C PHE A 6 2.00 -8.25 -1.54
N GLN A 7 1.18 -9.28 -1.69
CA GLN A 7 1.48 -10.44 -2.52
C GLN A 7 0.44 -10.58 -3.62
N PHE A 8 0.90 -10.57 -4.87
CA PHE A 8 0.12 -10.94 -6.04
C PHE A 8 0.22 -12.45 -6.26
N THR A 9 -0.89 -13.13 -6.46
CA THR A 9 -0.95 -14.58 -6.69
C THR A 9 -1.78 -14.88 -7.93
N LEU A 10 -1.22 -15.66 -8.85
CA LEU A 10 -1.88 -16.14 -10.07
C LEU A 10 -1.59 -17.63 -10.25
N GLY A 11 -2.61 -18.47 -10.03
CA GLY A 11 -2.41 -19.92 -9.95
C GLY A 11 -1.44 -20.27 -8.83
N GLU A 12 -0.35 -20.96 -9.17
CA GLU A 12 0.69 -21.37 -8.21
C GLU A 12 1.79 -20.30 -8.02
N SER A 13 1.82 -19.29 -8.89
CA SER A 13 2.85 -18.26 -8.89
C SER A 13 2.52 -17.13 -7.90
N ARG A 14 3.56 -16.60 -7.26
CA ARG A 14 3.46 -15.54 -6.24
C ARG A 14 4.54 -14.49 -6.45
N TRP A 15 4.16 -13.22 -6.37
CA TRP A 15 5.06 -12.08 -6.49
C TRP A 15 4.83 -11.12 -5.32
N PRO A 16 5.77 -11.04 -4.36
CA PRO A 16 5.71 -10.04 -3.31
C PRO A 16 6.08 -8.65 -3.83
N LEU A 17 5.54 -7.62 -3.20
CA LEU A 17 5.86 -6.23 -3.46
C LEU A 17 5.79 -5.44 -2.15
N ASP A 18 6.95 -5.02 -1.64
CA ASP A 18 7.06 -4.04 -0.55
C ASP A 18 7.14 -2.63 -1.15
N PHE A 19 6.16 -1.79 -0.83
CA PHE A 19 6.13 -0.41 -1.30
C PHE A 19 7.32 0.42 -0.76
N ALA A 20 7.89 0.04 0.39
CA ALA A 20 9.07 0.70 0.95
C ALA A 20 10.35 0.43 0.13
N GLU A 21 10.37 -0.63 -0.68
CA GLU A 21 11.50 -1.01 -1.52
C GLU A 21 11.35 -0.54 -2.98
N ILE A 22 10.29 0.22 -3.29
CA ILE A 22 10.12 0.84 -4.59
C ILE A 22 11.05 2.05 -4.67
N THR A 23 11.98 1.99 -5.61
CA THR A 23 12.97 3.04 -5.86
C THR A 23 12.34 4.23 -6.58
N MET A 24 13.04 5.38 -6.57
CA MET A 24 12.62 6.56 -7.32
C MET A 24 12.53 6.29 -8.83
N SER A 25 13.45 5.50 -9.40
CA SER A 25 13.43 5.15 -10.83
C SER A 25 12.21 4.31 -11.19
N GLU A 26 11.85 3.32 -10.36
CA GLU A 26 10.65 2.51 -10.53
C GLU A 26 9.38 3.35 -10.37
N THR A 27 9.39 4.28 -9.42
CA THR A 27 8.30 5.26 -9.25
C THR A 27 8.09 6.10 -10.50
N VAL A 28 9.15 6.71 -11.04
CA VAL A 28 9.08 7.49 -12.29
C VAL A 28 8.57 6.63 -13.45
N GLN A 29 9.00 5.37 -13.52
CA GLN A 29 8.54 4.45 -14.55
C GLN A 29 7.04 4.14 -14.42
N LEU A 30 6.56 3.85 -13.20
CA LEU A 30 5.14 3.67 -12.92
C LEU A 30 4.31 4.90 -13.31
N GLU A 31 4.74 6.09 -12.89
CA GLU A 31 4.06 7.36 -13.21
C GLU A 31 4.02 7.62 -14.72
N LYS A 32 5.10 7.31 -15.45
CA LYS A 32 5.12 7.44 -16.91
C LYS A 32 4.19 6.44 -17.60
N LEU A 33 4.12 5.20 -17.11
CA LEU A 33 3.28 4.15 -17.70
C LEU A 33 1.81 4.43 -17.44
N ALA A 34 1.44 4.66 -16.18
CA ALA A 34 0.07 5.01 -15.79
C ALA A 34 -0.35 6.39 -16.29
N GLY A 35 0.60 7.33 -16.43
CA GLY A 35 0.37 8.67 -16.91
C GLY A 35 -0.09 8.75 -18.36
N ARG A 36 0.06 7.67 -19.14
CA ARG A 36 -0.50 7.53 -20.49
C ARG A 36 -2.02 7.59 -20.46
N ASP A 37 -2.63 6.99 -19.44
CA ASP A 37 -4.09 6.90 -19.30
C ASP A 37 -4.63 7.92 -18.29
N ILE A 38 -3.84 8.31 -17.29
CA ILE A 38 -4.20 9.29 -16.26
C ILE A 38 -3.15 10.40 -16.23
N PRO A 39 -3.32 11.47 -17.02
CA PRO A 39 -2.35 12.56 -17.07
C PRO A 39 -2.07 13.16 -15.68
N GLY A 40 -0.79 13.29 -15.34
CA GLY A 40 -0.34 13.88 -14.07
C GLY A 40 -0.50 12.97 -12.85
N VAL A 41 -0.71 11.66 -13.04
CA VAL A 41 -0.76 10.71 -11.92
C VAL A 41 0.58 10.65 -11.20
N THR A 42 0.52 10.71 -9.87
CA THR A 42 1.69 10.59 -8.99
C THR A 42 1.69 9.26 -8.27
N PHE A 43 2.83 8.84 -7.74
CA PHE A 43 2.93 7.60 -6.98
C PHE A 43 1.99 7.52 -5.77
N PRO A 44 1.85 8.57 -4.92
CA PRO A 44 0.85 8.55 -3.86
C PRO A 44 -0.58 8.35 -4.38
N ARG A 45 -0.91 8.94 -5.54
CA ARG A 45 -2.22 8.75 -6.17
C ARG A 45 -2.38 7.34 -6.71
N LEU A 46 -1.35 6.76 -7.33
CA LEU A 46 -1.37 5.36 -7.77
C LEU A 46 -1.55 4.40 -6.59
N ALA A 47 -0.83 4.61 -5.50
CA ALA A 47 -0.95 3.81 -4.29
C ALA A 47 -2.38 3.87 -3.70
N ALA A 48 -2.99 5.05 -3.66
CA ALA A 48 -4.39 5.21 -3.25
C ALA A 48 -5.36 4.49 -4.21
N LEU A 49 -5.17 4.65 -5.53
CA LEU A 49 -5.99 3.96 -6.52
C LEU A 49 -5.87 2.43 -6.42
N PHE A 50 -4.70 1.93 -6.03
CA PHE A 50 -4.47 0.50 -5.83
C PHE A 50 -5.28 -0.06 -4.65
N THR A 51 -5.32 0.66 -3.52
CA THR A 51 -6.14 0.26 -2.37
C THR A 51 -7.64 0.40 -2.67
N GLU A 52 -8.02 1.34 -3.53
CA GLU A 52 -9.38 1.50 -4.08
C GLU A 52 -9.73 0.45 -5.16
N GLN A 53 -8.86 -0.53 -5.42
CA GLN A 53 -9.04 -1.60 -6.40
C GLN A 53 -9.12 -1.14 -7.87
N SER A 54 -8.53 0.01 -8.21
CA SER A 54 -8.42 0.46 -9.60
C SER A 54 -7.71 -0.59 -10.48
N ALA A 55 -8.32 -0.92 -11.61
CA ALA A 55 -7.76 -1.83 -12.61
C ALA A 55 -6.36 -1.40 -13.06
N LEU A 56 -6.22 -0.11 -13.35
CA LEU A 56 -4.97 0.47 -13.85
C LEU A 56 -3.87 0.41 -12.80
N ALA A 57 -4.18 0.78 -11.55
CA ALA A 57 -3.19 0.74 -10.48
C ALA A 57 -2.78 -0.70 -10.14
N ARG A 58 -3.73 -1.64 -10.12
CA ARG A 58 -3.44 -3.07 -9.94
C ARG A 58 -2.58 -3.62 -11.04
N HIS A 59 -2.89 -3.30 -12.29
CA HIS A 59 -2.07 -3.70 -13.44
C HIS A 59 -0.64 -3.16 -13.31
N ALA A 60 -0.49 -1.88 -12.93
CA ALA A 60 0.81 -1.26 -12.78
C ALA A 60 1.67 -1.88 -11.68
N PHE A 61 1.10 -2.09 -10.50
CA PHE A 61 1.83 -2.74 -9.40
C PHE A 61 2.03 -4.24 -9.63
N PHE A 62 1.12 -4.92 -10.34
CA PHE A 62 1.31 -6.31 -10.73
C PHE A 62 2.49 -6.46 -11.70
N TRP A 63 2.56 -5.62 -12.73
CA TRP A 63 3.73 -5.55 -13.62
C TRP A 63 5.02 -5.32 -12.84
N LEU A 64 5.04 -4.34 -11.93
CA LEU A 64 6.23 -4.04 -11.13
C LEU A 64 6.64 -5.23 -10.25
N ALA A 65 5.70 -5.90 -9.58
CA ALA A 65 5.98 -7.06 -8.74
C ALA A 65 6.66 -8.19 -9.52
N ARG A 66 6.21 -8.43 -10.76
CA ARG A 66 6.81 -9.43 -11.65
C ARG A 66 8.23 -9.04 -12.09
N VAL A 67 8.42 -7.79 -12.50
CA VAL A 67 9.74 -7.28 -12.91
C VAL A 67 10.74 -7.32 -11.75
N LYS A 68 10.33 -6.91 -10.54
CA LYS A 68 11.18 -6.99 -9.34
C LYS A 68 11.55 -8.43 -8.96
N SER A 69 10.72 -9.40 -9.32
CA SER A 69 11.02 -10.83 -9.12
C SER A 69 11.97 -11.39 -10.19
N GLY A 70 12.51 -10.55 -11.08
CA GLY A 70 13.50 -10.90 -12.08
C GLY A 70 12.92 -11.21 -13.47
N GLU A 71 11.62 -11.05 -13.67
CA GLU A 71 11.01 -11.24 -14.97
C GLU A 71 11.34 -10.08 -15.93
N LYS A 72 11.69 -10.42 -17.17
CA LYS A 72 11.86 -9.42 -18.25
C LYS A 72 10.53 -9.30 -18.99
N LEU A 73 9.73 -8.32 -18.59
CA LEU A 73 8.34 -8.19 -19.02
C LEU A 73 8.00 -6.76 -19.43
N ASP A 74 7.45 -6.61 -20.64
CA ASP A 74 6.90 -5.34 -21.10
C ASP A 74 5.58 -5.02 -20.41
N TYR A 75 5.31 -3.73 -20.18
CA TYR A 75 4.08 -3.28 -19.51
C TYR A 75 2.82 -3.69 -20.26
N ASP A 76 2.84 -3.66 -21.60
CA ASP A 76 1.69 -3.97 -22.44
C ASP A 76 1.61 -5.48 -22.80
N SER A 77 2.36 -6.33 -22.08
CA SER A 77 2.45 -7.75 -22.41
C SER A 77 1.12 -8.48 -22.16
N PRO A 78 0.66 -9.35 -23.09
CA PRO A 78 -0.59 -10.10 -22.94
C PRO A 78 -0.67 -10.96 -21.66
N VAL A 79 0.47 -11.36 -21.09
CA VAL A 79 0.49 -12.18 -19.85
C VAL A 79 0.09 -11.39 -18.60
N LEU A 80 -0.02 -10.05 -18.69
CA LEU A 80 -0.56 -9.19 -17.64
C LEU A 80 -2.07 -9.00 -17.75
N ASN A 81 -2.65 -9.36 -18.91
CA ASN A 81 -4.10 -9.31 -19.15
C ASN A 81 -4.78 -10.53 -18.52
N VAL A 82 -4.87 -10.52 -17.19
CA VAL A 82 -5.43 -11.60 -16.38
C VAL A 82 -6.89 -11.31 -16.01
N LYS A 83 -7.67 -12.37 -15.76
CA LYS A 83 -9.03 -12.20 -15.25
C LYS A 83 -8.98 -11.78 -13.79
N TRP A 84 -9.96 -10.97 -13.38
CA TRP A 84 -10.13 -10.54 -12.00
C TRP A 84 -10.28 -11.70 -11.01
N SER A 85 -10.90 -12.80 -11.43
CA SER A 85 -11.08 -14.00 -10.61
C SER A 85 -9.78 -14.74 -10.33
N ASP A 86 -8.78 -14.56 -11.18
CA ASP A 86 -7.58 -15.40 -11.19
C ASP A 86 -6.43 -14.70 -10.44
N LEU A 87 -6.45 -13.37 -10.38
CA LEU A 87 -5.48 -12.55 -9.67
C LEU A 87 -5.94 -12.25 -8.24
N VAL A 88 -5.29 -12.88 -7.27
CA VAL A 88 -5.49 -12.61 -5.85
C VAL A 88 -4.42 -11.64 -5.35
N VAL A 89 -4.83 -10.58 -4.66
CA VAL A 89 -3.92 -9.61 -4.02
C VAL A 89 -4.14 -9.68 -2.52
N THR A 90 -3.11 -10.09 -1.78
CA THR A 90 -3.14 -10.21 -0.32
C THR A 90 -2.29 -9.13 0.31
N TYR A 91 -2.81 -8.40 1.29
CA TYR A 91 -2.01 -7.50 2.12
C TYR A 91 -1.31 -8.32 3.21
N LEU A 92 0.02 -8.28 3.26
CA LEU A 92 0.81 -9.04 4.23
C LEU A 92 1.10 -8.26 5.52
N GLY A 93 0.75 -6.97 5.54
CA GLY A 93 1.10 -6.09 6.65
C GLY A 93 2.48 -5.46 6.46
N GLY A 94 2.82 -4.54 7.34
CA GLY A 94 4.18 -4.10 7.56
C GLY A 94 4.20 -3.40 8.89
N ASP A 95 5.21 -3.71 9.70
CA ASP A 95 5.28 -3.47 11.15
C ASP A 95 4.38 -2.31 11.58
N ALA A 96 3.16 -2.67 12.00
CA ALA A 96 2.48 -1.85 12.96
C ALA A 96 3.35 -1.99 14.19
N ASP A 97 3.89 -0.87 14.68
CA ASP A 97 4.10 -0.69 16.11
C ASP A 97 2.90 -1.36 16.80
N LYS A 98 3.09 -2.58 17.31
CA LYS A 98 2.28 -3.09 18.40
C LYS A 98 2.64 -2.22 19.58
N GLN A 99 2.16 -0.99 19.59
CA GLN A 99 2.04 -0.24 20.83
C GLN A 99 1.11 -1.13 21.68
N PRO A 100 1.56 -1.66 22.82
CA PRO A 100 0.62 -2.25 23.75
C PRO A 100 -0.35 -1.13 24.08
N GLN A 101 -1.61 -1.26 23.68
CA GLN A 101 -2.67 -0.53 24.35
C GLN A 101 -2.64 -1.06 25.79
N GLU A 102 -1.93 -0.35 26.68
CA GLU A 102 -2.33 -0.31 28.07
C GLU A 102 -3.78 0.17 28.04
N THR A 103 -4.69 -0.78 28.21
CA THR A 103 -6.04 -0.47 28.65
C THR A 103 -5.86 0.33 29.94
N PRO A 104 -6.37 1.57 30.02
CA PRO A 104 -6.34 2.28 31.28
C PRO A 104 -7.13 1.45 32.28
N ASP A 105 -6.44 0.90 33.27
CA ASP A 105 -7.05 0.23 34.41
C ASP A 105 -8.04 1.24 35.06
N PRO A 106 -9.35 0.91 35.16
CA PRO A 106 -10.35 1.84 35.69
C PRO A 106 -10.19 2.10 37.19
N THR A 107 -9.16 1.56 37.85
CA THR A 107 -8.99 1.64 39.31
C THR A 107 -8.14 2.83 39.79
N LYS A 108 -7.73 3.76 38.91
CA LYS A 108 -7.09 5.01 39.36
C LYS A 108 -8.10 6.13 39.58
N GLU A 109 -8.50 6.27 40.84
CA GLU A 109 -9.23 7.43 41.36
C GLU A 109 -8.57 8.74 40.90
N THR A 110 -9.34 9.58 40.23
CA THR A 110 -8.95 10.93 39.84
C THR A 110 -8.96 11.82 41.09
N PRO A 111 -7.86 12.51 41.46
CA PRO A 111 -7.95 13.53 42.49
C PRO A 111 -8.71 14.74 41.91
N ARG A 112 -9.89 15.02 42.48
CA ARG A 112 -10.64 16.27 42.31
C ARG A 112 -9.72 17.47 42.53
N LYS A 113 -9.30 18.16 41.46
CA LYS A 113 -8.80 19.54 41.58
C LYS A 113 -9.99 20.49 41.62
N ALA A 114 -10.25 21.00 42.82
CA ALA A 114 -11.24 22.03 43.08
C ALA A 114 -10.96 23.29 42.25
N SER A 115 -12.03 23.81 41.65
CA SER A 115 -12.12 25.12 41.03
C SER A 115 -11.77 26.22 42.03
N ARG A 116 -10.95 27.19 41.62
CA ARG A 116 -11.11 28.57 42.11
C ARG A 116 -10.64 29.58 41.08
N THR A 117 -11.59 30.05 40.29
CA THR A 117 -11.57 31.31 39.57
C THR A 117 -11.39 32.44 40.59
N LYS A 118 -10.42 33.33 40.40
CA LYS A 118 -10.44 34.66 41.01
C LYS A 118 -9.87 35.69 40.03
N THR A 119 -10.80 36.39 39.40
CA THR A 119 -10.62 37.70 38.77
C THR A 119 -10.52 38.74 39.89
N GLY A 120 -9.61 39.71 39.75
CA GLY A 120 -9.41 40.82 40.69
C GLY A 120 -7.96 41.24 40.74
#